data_AF-A0A973HHF5-F1
#
_entry.id   AF-A0A973HHF5-F1
#
_cell.length_a   1.000
_cell.length_b   1.000
_cell.length_c   1.000
_cell.angle_alpha   90.00
_cell.angle_beta   90.00
_cell.angle_gamma   90.00
#
_symmetry.space_group_name_H-M   'P 1'
#
loop_
_entity.id
_entity.type
_entity.pdbx_description
1 polymer ?
#
loop_
_entity_poly.entity_id
_entity_poly.type
_entity_poly.pdbx_seq_one_letter_code
_entity_poly.pdbx_strand_id
1 'polypeptide(L)'
;MAHHSKELKQKLINDMSPPNSLTTPELSAKYGVPKQTIYSWRKAALAQGILVSKQANSNQWSNETKLAAIIETSIMTQAEKAEYCRKKGLYLEQLAQWKVACLSGFNATPQLDTKQKSD
;
A
#
# COMPACT_ATOMS: atom_id res chain seq x y z
N MET A 1 -14.69 16.50 22.10
CA MET A 1 -13.68 16.02 21.14
C MET A 1 -12.42 15.70 21.92
N ALA A 2 -11.97 14.45 21.92
CA ALA A 2 -10.83 14.02 22.75
C ALA A 2 -9.55 14.75 22.29
N HIS A 3 -9.01 15.57 23.18
CA HIS A 3 -7.84 16.41 22.94
C HIS A 3 -6.58 15.55 23.04
N HIS A 4 -6.33 14.68 22.06
CA HIS A 4 -5.12 13.88 22.03
C HIS A 4 -3.90 14.81 21.89
N SER A 5 -2.95 14.72 22.82
CA SER A 5 -1.75 15.57 22.81
C SER A 5 -0.89 15.27 21.58
N LYS A 6 -0.26 16.32 21.03
CA LYS A 6 0.68 16.19 19.91
C LYS A 6 1.81 15.20 20.22
N GLU A 7 2.21 15.12 21.48
CA GLU A 7 3.22 14.20 22.01
C GLU A 7 2.80 12.74 21.89
N LEU A 8 1.55 12.41 22.20
CA LEU A 8 1.04 11.04 22.08
C LEU A 8 1.02 10.59 20.62
N LYS A 9 0.63 11.50 19.70
CA LYS A 9 0.70 11.25 18.26
C LYS A 9 2.13 10.96 17.79
N GLN A 10 3.10 11.76 18.22
CA GLN A 10 4.51 11.56 17.85
C GLN A 10 5.07 10.24 18.40
N LYS A 11 4.78 9.91 19.67
CA LYS A 11 5.20 8.65 20.28
C LYS A 11 4.63 7.44 19.55
N LEU A 12 3.36 7.51 19.13
CA LEU A 12 2.71 6.46 18.36
C LEU A 12 3.36 6.28 16.97
N ILE A 13 3.68 7.38 16.30
CA ILE A 13 4.35 7.37 14.99
C ILE A 13 5.76 6.77 15.12
N ASN A 14 6.50 7.11 16.17
CA ASN A 14 7.81 6.52 16.45
C ASN A 14 7.72 5.02 16.73
N ASP A 15 6.73 4.58 17.50
CA ASP A 15 6.49 3.15 17.76
C ASP A 15 6.05 2.36 16.50
N MET A 16 5.44 3.03 15.50
CA MET A 16 5.13 2.45 14.18
C MET A 16 6.35 2.35 13.26
N SER A 17 7.39 3.12 13.54
CA SER A 17 8.64 3.13 12.77
C SER A 17 9.59 2.05 13.30
N PRO A 18 10.58 1.57 12.52
CA PRO A 18 11.67 0.79 13.06
C PRO A 18 12.35 1.53 14.22
N PRO A 19 12.72 0.86 15.32
CA PRO A 19 12.87 -0.60 15.48
C PRO A 19 11.60 -1.35 15.93
N ASN A 20 10.60 -0.68 16.51
CA ASN A 20 9.46 -1.35 17.14
C ASN A 20 8.43 -1.88 16.14
N SER A 21 8.23 -1.17 15.01
CA SER A 21 7.33 -1.56 13.91
C SER A 21 5.94 -2.05 14.36
N LEU A 22 5.37 -1.45 15.42
CA LEU A 22 4.12 -1.90 16.03
C LEU A 22 2.92 -1.63 15.11
N THR A 23 1.98 -2.56 15.10
CA THR A 23 0.76 -2.49 14.28
C THR A 23 -0.32 -1.62 14.93
N THR A 24 -1.23 -1.08 14.13
CA THR A 24 -2.37 -0.28 14.61
C THR A 24 -3.19 -0.96 15.73
N PRO A 25 -3.50 -2.28 15.68
CA PRO A 25 -4.18 -2.97 16.77
C PRO A 25 -3.38 -3.00 18.08
N GLU A 26 -2.07 -3.24 18.02
CA GLU A 26 -1.20 -3.28 19.19
C GLU A 26 -1.09 -1.91 19.86
N LEU A 27 -0.97 -0.85 19.06
CA LEU A 27 -0.95 0.52 19.56
C LEU A 27 -2.28 0.95 20.18
N SER A 28 -3.38 0.46 19.62
CA SER A 28 -4.72 0.68 20.19
C SER A 28 -4.85 0.03 21.57
N ALA A 29 -4.38 -1.21 21.71
CA ALA A 29 -4.40 -1.93 22.98
C ALA A 29 -3.44 -1.30 24.02
N LYS A 30 -2.25 -0.88 23.60
CA LYS A 30 -1.20 -0.33 24.48
C LYS A 30 -1.52 1.07 24.99
N TYR A 31 -2.09 1.93 24.15
CA TYR A 31 -2.32 3.35 24.47
C TYR A 31 -3.79 3.71 24.66
N GLY A 32 -4.72 2.75 24.52
CA GLY A 32 -6.16 2.98 24.68
C GLY A 32 -6.76 3.89 23.61
N VAL A 33 -6.06 4.12 22.50
CA VAL A 33 -6.50 5.01 21.42
C VAL A 33 -7.38 4.23 20.44
N PRO A 34 -8.53 4.77 20.00
CA PRO A 34 -9.35 4.14 18.97
C PRO A 34 -8.56 3.89 17.68
N LYS A 35 -8.68 2.68 17.11
CA LYS A 35 -8.00 2.30 15.86
C LYS A 35 -8.19 3.34 14.74
N GLN A 36 -9.37 3.92 14.62
CA GLN A 36 -9.71 4.97 13.62
C GLN A 36 -8.82 6.21 13.72
N THR A 37 -8.55 6.68 14.94
CA THR A 37 -7.67 7.83 15.20
C THR A 37 -6.23 7.50 14.80
N ILE A 38 -5.79 6.29 15.13
CA ILE A 38 -4.46 5.78 14.78
C ILE A 38 -4.29 5.69 13.25
N TYR A 39 -5.30 5.19 12.53
CA TYR A 39 -5.30 5.17 11.06
C TYR A 39 -5.20 6.57 10.46
N SER A 40 -5.94 7.54 11.00
CA SER A 40 -5.91 8.93 10.55
C SER A 40 -4.51 9.56 10.74
N TRP A 41 -3.87 9.31 11.88
CA TRP A 41 -2.51 9.78 12.14
C TRP A 41 -1.45 9.11 11.29
N ARG A 42 -1.57 7.79 11.06
CA ARG A 42 -0.71 7.07 10.13
C ARG A 42 -0.83 7.67 8.73
N LYS A 43 -2.06 7.88 8.24
CA LYS A 43 -2.30 8.49 6.91
C LYS A 43 -1.67 9.88 6.81
N ALA A 44 -1.80 10.70 7.85
CA ALA A 44 -1.17 12.03 7.90
C ALA A 44 0.37 11.94 7.91
N ALA A 45 0.95 11.00 8.69
CA ALA A 45 2.39 10.80 8.76
C ALA A 45 2.98 10.27 7.44
N LEU A 46 2.24 9.41 6.73
CA LEU A 46 2.57 8.95 5.37
C LEU A 46 2.54 10.11 4.36
N ALA A 47 1.50 10.96 4.42
CA ALA A 47 1.38 12.12 3.53
C ALA A 47 2.48 13.17 3.77
N GLN A 48 2.98 13.27 5.00
CA GLN A 48 4.08 14.17 5.38
C GLN A 48 5.47 13.55 5.14
N GLY A 49 5.56 12.30 4.68
CA GLY A 49 6.83 11.60 4.45
C GLY A 49 7.59 11.22 5.74
N ILE A 50 6.98 11.40 6.92
CA ILE A 50 7.58 11.08 8.23
C ILE A 50 7.62 9.58 8.44
N LEU A 51 6.61 8.87 7.93
CA LEU A 51 6.55 7.42 7.96
C LEU A 51 6.65 6.90 6.53
N VAL A 52 7.52 5.93 6.29
CA VAL A 52 7.51 5.17 5.04
C VAL A 52 6.52 4.03 5.25
N SER A 53 5.48 3.96 4.42
CA SER A 53 4.53 2.86 4.54
C SER A 53 5.24 1.55 4.24
N LYS A 54 5.19 0.59 5.17
CA LYS A 54 5.55 -0.80 4.88
C LYS A 54 4.68 -1.41 3.78
N GLN A 55 3.50 -0.83 3.56
CA GLN A 55 2.52 -1.22 2.55
C GLN A 55 2.49 -0.09 1.54
N ALA A 56 3.23 -0.19 0.44
CA ALA A 56 2.96 0.65 -0.72
C ALA A 56 1.47 0.45 -1.00
N ASN A 57 0.69 1.52 -0.87
CA ASN A 57 -0.72 1.46 -1.20
C ASN A 57 -0.76 1.04 -2.67
N SER A 58 -1.14 -0.21 -2.95
CA SER A 58 -1.19 -0.75 -4.31
C SER A 58 -2.09 0.11 -5.23
N ASN A 59 -3.00 0.87 -4.60
CA ASN A 59 -3.86 1.89 -5.21
C ASN A 59 -3.15 3.17 -5.67
N GLN A 60 -1.90 3.43 -5.26
CA GLN A 60 -1.09 4.55 -5.76
C GLN A 60 -0.27 4.19 -7.00
N TRP A 61 -0.19 2.90 -7.35
CA TRP A 61 0.55 2.46 -8.53
C TRP A 61 -0.33 2.61 -9.77
N SER A 62 0.16 3.35 -10.76
CA SER A 62 -0.49 3.44 -12.07
C SER A 62 -0.51 2.07 -12.76
N ASN A 63 -1.42 1.86 -13.71
CA ASN A 63 -1.51 0.59 -14.43
C ASN A 63 -0.22 0.28 -15.22
N GLU A 64 0.43 1.30 -15.77
CA GLU A 64 1.73 1.18 -16.44
C GLU A 64 2.81 0.72 -15.46
N THR A 65 2.81 1.29 -14.25
CA THR A 65 3.81 0.95 -13.22
C THR A 65 3.60 -0.48 -12.70
N LYS A 66 2.34 -0.93 -12.57
CA LYS A 66 1.99 -2.32 -12.22
C LYS A 66 2.48 -3.29 -13.29
N LEU A 67 2.26 -2.95 -14.55
CA LEU A 67 2.73 -3.77 -15.68
C LEU A 67 4.26 -3.86 -15.73
N ALA A 68 4.95 -2.73 -15.56
CA ALA A 68 6.42 -2.70 -15.50
C ALA A 68 6.96 -3.61 -14.39
N ALA A 69 6.36 -3.56 -13.19
CA ALA A 69 6.75 -4.43 -12.09
C ALA A 69 6.52 -5.92 -12.39
N ILE A 70 5.43 -6.29 -13.08
CA ILE A 70 5.20 -7.67 -13.52
C ILE A 70 6.27 -8.12 -14.53
N ILE A 71 6.63 -7.25 -15.47
CA ILE A 71 7.64 -7.54 -16.50
C ILE A 71 9.02 -7.69 -15.87
N GLU A 72 9.45 -6.74 -15.03
CA GLU A 72 10.74 -6.78 -14.33
C GLU A 72 10.86 -8.06 -13.48
N THR A 73 9.79 -8.43 -12.77
CA THR A 73 9.80 -9.62 -11.92
C THR A 73 9.61 -10.92 -12.68
N SER A 74 9.34 -10.90 -13.99
CA SER A 74 9.08 -12.12 -14.76
C SER A 74 10.29 -13.06 -14.81
N ILE A 75 11.50 -12.52 -14.94
CA ILE A 75 12.76 -13.25 -15.03
C ILE A 75 13.38 -13.56 -13.65
N MET A 76 12.85 -12.97 -12.58
CA MET A 76 13.39 -13.08 -11.23
C MET A 76 13.00 -14.40 -10.55
N THR A 77 13.92 -14.93 -9.75
CA THR A 77 13.67 -16.05 -8.81
C THR A 77 12.76 -15.61 -7.65
N GLN A 78 12.26 -16.57 -6.87
CA GLN A 78 11.40 -16.25 -5.71
C GLN A 78 12.11 -15.40 -4.66
N ALA A 79 13.41 -15.61 -4.45
CA ALA A 79 14.21 -14.83 -3.51
C ALA A 79 14.35 -13.37 -3.97
N GLU A 80 14.67 -13.17 -5.25
CA GLU A 80 14.80 -11.83 -5.84
C GLU A 80 13.47 -11.09 -5.87
N LYS A 81 12.36 -11.78 -6.16
CA LYS A 81 11.02 -11.20 -6.05
C LYS A 81 10.71 -10.74 -4.63
N ALA A 82 11.07 -11.53 -3.62
CA ALA A 82 10.86 -11.15 -2.22
C ALA A 82 11.69 -9.91 -1.84
N GLU A 83 12.93 -9.80 -2.33
CA GLU A 83 13.77 -8.62 -2.13
C GLU A 83 13.22 -7.39 -2.87
N TYR A 84 12.83 -7.55 -4.12
CA TYR A 84 12.17 -6.52 -4.93
C TYR A 84 10.92 -5.98 -4.23
N CYS A 85 10.07 -6.88 -3.74
CA CYS A 85 8.89 -6.58 -2.95
C CYS A 85 9.22 -5.74 -1.71
N ARG A 86 10.24 -6.13 -0.94
CA ARG A 86 10.70 -5.37 0.24
C ARG A 86 11.19 -3.97 -0.13
N LYS A 87 11.97 -3.84 -1.22
CA LYS A 87 12.49 -2.54 -1.70
C LYS A 87 11.40 -1.61 -2.19
N LYS A 88 10.39 -2.14 -2.89
CA LYS A 88 9.30 -1.37 -3.49
C LYS A 88 8.07 -1.24 -2.57
N GLY A 89 8.10 -1.85 -1.39
CA GLY A 89 6.97 -1.87 -0.45
C GLY A 89 5.78 -2.69 -0.92
N LEU A 90 6.00 -3.66 -1.81
CA LEU A 90 4.98 -4.54 -2.39
C LEU A 90 4.96 -5.91 -1.70
N TYR A 91 3.83 -6.61 -1.79
CA TYR A 91 3.75 -8.03 -1.46
C TYR A 91 3.81 -8.89 -2.71
N LEU A 92 4.36 -10.10 -2.58
CA LEU A 92 4.38 -11.09 -3.66
C LEU A 92 2.97 -11.41 -4.16
N GLU A 93 1.99 -11.48 -3.24
CA GLU A 93 0.60 -11.70 -3.57
C GLU A 93 0.01 -10.58 -4.44
N GLN A 94 0.42 -9.33 -4.24
CA GLN A 94 -0.04 -8.20 -5.07
C GLN A 94 0.48 -8.31 -6.51
N LEU A 95 1.75 -8.69 -6.70
CA LEU A 95 2.29 -8.96 -8.03
C LEU A 95 1.54 -10.11 -8.72
N ALA A 96 1.21 -11.17 -7.98
CA ALA A 96 0.42 -12.28 -8.50
C ALA A 96 -0.99 -11.84 -8.90
N GLN A 97 -1.67 -11.07 -8.05
CA GLN A 97 -3.00 -10.51 -8.33
C GLN A 97 -2.99 -9.63 -9.59
N TRP A 98 -1.99 -8.76 -9.74
CA TRP A 98 -1.87 -7.92 -10.93
C TRP A 98 -1.61 -8.74 -12.19
N LYS A 99 -0.79 -9.79 -12.10
CA LYS A 99 -0.56 -10.71 -13.22
C LYS A 99 -1.87 -11.39 -13.65
N VAL A 100 -2.65 -11.87 -12.69
CA VAL A 100 -3.97 -12.47 -12.97
C VAL A 100 -4.89 -11.44 -13.61
N ALA A 101 -5.00 -10.23 -13.06
CA ALA A 101 -5.83 -9.17 -13.61
C ALA A 101 -5.43 -8.78 -15.04
N CYS A 102 -4.12 -8.68 -15.35
CA CYS A 102 -3.62 -8.45 -16.70
C CYS A 102 -4.04 -9.56 -17.66
N LEU A 103 -3.87 -10.83 -17.26
CA LEU A 103 -4.29 -11.97 -18.08
C LEU A 103 -5.81 -12.01 -18.29
N SER A 104 -6.60 -11.70 -17.27
CA SER A 104 -8.05 -11.59 -17.38
C SER A 104 -8.46 -10.50 -18.37
N GLY A 105 -7.75 -9.37 -18.40
CA GLY A 105 -7.96 -8.30 -19.39
C GLY A 105 -7.67 -8.74 -20.83
N PHE A 106 -6.67 -9.59 -21.07
CA PHE A 106 -6.39 -10.15 -22.40
C PHE A 106 -7.40 -11.21 -22.86
N ASN A 107 -7.97 -11.96 -21.91
CA ASN A 107 -9.01 -12.95 -22.21
C ASN A 107 -10.40 -12.32 -22.34
N ALA A 108 -10.59 -11.10 -21.83
CA ALA A 108 -11.80 -10.34 -22.06
C ALA A 108 -11.80 -9.84 -23.50
N THR A 109 -12.85 -10.19 -24.26
CA THR A 109 -13.09 -9.63 -25.59
C THR A 109 -13.17 -8.11 -25.47
N PRO A 110 -12.42 -7.33 -26.26
CA PRO A 110 -12.51 -5.88 -26.21
C PRO A 110 -13.94 -5.47 -26.59
N GLN A 111 -14.72 -5.03 -25.60
CA GLN A 111 -15.90 -4.24 -25.86
C GLN A 111 -15.40 -2.86 -26.26
N LEU A 112 -15.27 -2.64 -27.58
CA LEU A 112 -15.10 -1.32 -28.14
C LEU A 112 -16.36 -0.53 -27.75
N ASP A 113 -16.27 0.27 -26.69
CA ASP A 113 -17.27 1.29 -26.37
C ASP A 113 -17.27 2.30 -27.53
N THR A 114 -18.03 2.00 -28.59
CA THR A 114 -18.52 2.98 -29.56
C THR A 114 -19.54 3.85 -28.84
N LYS A 115 -19.08 4.72 -27.94
CA LYS A 115 -19.95 5.75 -27.37
C LYS A 115 -20.09 6.87 -28.41
N GLN A 116 -21.21 6.76 -29.11
CA GLN A 116 -21.76 7.72 -30.06
C GLN A 116 -21.58 9.17 -29.56
N LYS A 117 -20.99 10.01 -30.41
CA LYS A 117 -21.29 11.45 -30.43
C LYS A 117 -22.78 11.60 -30.72
N SER A 118 -23.55 12.05 -29.74
CA SER A 118 -24.81 12.76 -29.98
C SER A 118 -24.52 14.24 -29.77
N ASP A 119 -24.36 14.96 -30.87
CA ASP A 119 -24.70 16.39 -30.95
C ASP A 119 -26.23 16.54 -30.96
#